data_AF-A0A958FAZ8-F1
#
_entry.id   AF-A0A958FAZ8-F1
#
_cell.length_a   1.000
_cell.length_b   1.000
_cell.length_c   1.000
_cell.angle_alpha   90.00
_cell.angle_beta   90.00
_cell.angle_gamma   90.00
#
_symmetry.space_group_name_H-M   'P 1'
#
loop_
_entity.id
_entity.type
_entity.pdbx_description
1 polymer ?
#
loop_
_entity_poly.entity_id
_entity_poly.type
_entity_poly.pdbx_seq_one_letter_code
_entity_poly.pdbx_strand_id
1 'polypeptide(L)' 'MSLREILTKLVENDTPILLNDANGDWEAKTLLETLPEPRLRRPAHLQSGLYIAEINDGGYLGRVLYKVKQK' A
#
# COMPACT_ATOMS: atom_id res chain seq x y z
N MET A 1 -4.93 9.11 4.91
CA MET A 1 -3.66 9.09 4.15
C MET A 1 -3.95 8.53 2.77
N SER A 2 -3.16 8.90 1.77
CA SER A 2 -3.18 8.28 0.44
C SER A 2 -2.26 7.06 0.38
N LEU A 3 -2.45 6.22 -0.63
CA LEU A 3 -1.56 5.10 -0.91
C LEU A 3 -0.12 5.59 -1.10
N ARG A 4 0.10 6.72 -1.77
CA ARG A 4 1.41 7.37 -1.93
C ARG A 4 2.10 7.59 -0.60
N GLU A 5 1.42 8.24 0.36
CA GLU A 5 2.00 8.55 1.68
C GLU A 5 2.39 7.27 2.44
N ILE A 6 1.59 6.21 2.31
CA ILE A 6 1.91 4.92 2.93
C ILE A 6 3.17 4.32 2.31
N LEU A 7 3.23 4.24 0.97
CA LEU A 7 4.38 3.67 0.27
C LEU A 7 5.66 4.46 0.54
N THR A 8 5.59 5.79 0.52
CA THR A 8 6.71 6.67 0.86
C THR A 8 7.23 6.37 2.28
N LYS A 9 6.35 6.29 3.29
CA LYS A 9 6.76 5.95 4.66
C LYS A 9 7.43 4.58 4.77
N LEU A 10 6.96 3.58 4.04
CA LEU A 10 7.57 2.26 4.04
C LEU A 10 8.98 2.27 3.44
N VAL A 11 9.19 3.08 2.39
CA VAL A 11 10.51 3.28 1.76
C VAL A 11 11.45 4.07 2.68
N GLU A 12 10.99 5.17 3.26
CA GLU A 12 11.79 6.01 4.15
C GLU A 12 12.23 5.28 5.42
N ASN A 13 11.37 4.40 5.95
CA ASN A 13 11.66 3.59 7.14
C ASN A 13 12.45 2.29 6.83
N ASP A 14 12.82 2.05 5.57
CA ASP A 14 13.49 0.83 5.10
C ASP A 14 12.82 -0.45 5.65
N THR A 15 11.49 -0.49 5.62
CA THR A 15 10.74 -1.57 6.28
C THR A 15 10.93 -2.88 5.50
N PRO A 16 11.42 -3.98 6.13
CA PRO A 16 11.75 -5.23 5.43
C PRO A 16 10.50 -6.09 5.16
N ILE A 17 9.55 -5.52 4.41
CA ILE A 17 8.30 -6.18 4.03
C ILE A 17 8.11 -6.16 2.52
N LEU A 18 7.30 -7.10 2.04
CA LEU A 18 6.75 -7.13 0.69
C LEU A 18 5.25 -6.87 0.73
N LEU A 19 4.75 -6.24 -0.31
CA LEU A 19 3.34 -5.97 -0.54
C LEU A 19 2.84 -6.97 -1.58
N ASN A 20 1.97 -7.88 -1.16
CA ASN A 20 1.42 -8.93 -2.00
C ASN A 20 0.04 -8.55 -2.55
N ASP A 21 -0.14 -8.70 -3.86
CA ASP A 21 -1.46 -8.68 -4.50
C ASP A 21 -1.66 -9.93 -5.38
N ALA A 22 -2.70 -9.92 -6.23
CA ALA A 22 -2.98 -11.04 -7.14
C ALA A 22 -1.92 -11.23 -8.24
N ASN A 23 -1.07 -10.23 -8.50
CA ASN A 23 -0.05 -10.24 -9.54
C ASN A 23 1.32 -10.65 -9.02
N GLY A 24 1.54 -10.60 -7.69
CA GLY A 24 2.77 -11.05 -7.08
C GLY A 24 3.13 -10.30 -5.81
N ASP A 25 4.41 -10.39 -5.46
CA ASP A 25 5.01 -9.68 -4.34
C ASP A 25 5.79 -8.47 -4.85
N TRP A 26 5.63 -7.33 -4.18
CA TRP A 26 6.15 -6.05 -4.63
C TRP A 26 6.91 -5.35 -3.52
N GLU A 27 8.00 -4.68 -3.87
CA GLU A 27 8.60 -3.70 -2.99
C GLU A 27 7.78 -2.40 -3.01
N ALA A 28 7.70 -1.72 -1.86
CA ALA A 28 7.00 -0.44 -1.76
C ALA A 28 7.56 0.60 -2.74
N LYS A 29 8.89 0.60 -2.95
CA LYS A 29 9.58 1.47 -3.92
C LYS A 29 9.11 1.19 -5.35
N THR A 30 9.08 -0.08 -5.76
CA THR A 30 8.61 -0.47 -7.10
C THR A 30 7.18 -0.01 -7.35
N LEU A 31 6.28 -0.18 -6.38
CA LEU A 31 4.89 0.30 -6.51
C LEU A 31 4.81 1.83 -6.61
N LEU A 32 5.63 2.56 -5.85
CA LEU A 32 5.67 4.02 -5.89
C LEU A 32 6.12 4.55 -7.26
N GLU A 33 7.03 3.86 -7.93
CA GLU A 33 7.60 4.23 -9.23
C GLU A 33 6.73 3.79 -10.42
N THR A 34 5.99 2.68 -10.28
CA THR A 34 5.27 2.04 -11.41
C THR A 34 3.76 2.29 -11.41
N LEU A 35 3.15 2.57 -10.26
CA LEU A 35 1.70 2.78 -10.20
C LEU A 35 1.31 4.11 -10.86
N PRO A 36 0.20 4.14 -11.60
CA PRO A 36 -0.30 5.37 -12.18
C PRO A 36 -0.78 6.33 -11.07
N GLU A 37 -0.57 7.63 -11.27
CA GLU A 37 -0.88 8.68 -10.29
C GLU A 37 -2.31 8.61 -9.70
N PRO A 38 -3.37 8.32 -10.48
CA PRO A 38 -4.71 8.15 -9.92
C PRO A 38 -4.83 7.03 -8.88
N ARG A 39 -4.01 5.97 -8.97
CA ARG A 39 -3.96 4.93 -7.94
C ARG A 39 -3.22 5.38 -6.69
N LEU A 40 -2.11 6.09 -6.87
CA LEU A 40 -1.30 6.60 -5.76
C LEU A 40 -2.05 7.62 -4.90
N ARG A 41 -2.96 8.40 -5.50
CA ARG A 41 -3.82 9.36 -4.78
C ARG A 41 -4.98 8.74 -4.01
N ARG A 42 -5.24 7.44 -4.17
CA ARG A 42 -6.39 6.81 -3.50
C ARG A 42 -6.25 6.87 -1.99
N PRO A 43 -7.30 7.27 -1.26
CA PRO A 43 -7.36 7.13 0.19
C PRO A 43 -7.12 5.67 0.58
N ALA A 44 -6.20 5.46 1.51
CA ALA A 44 -5.83 4.14 1.97
C ALA A 44 -5.42 4.15 3.44
N HIS A 45 -5.46 2.97 4.04
CA HIS A 45 -5.05 2.72 5.41
C HIS A 45 -4.10 1.52 5.43
N LEU A 46 -2.98 1.69 6.13
CA LEU A 46 -2.06 0.61 6.45
C LEU A 46 -2.41 0.08 7.84
N GLN A 47 -2.84 -1.17 7.89
CA GLN A 47 -2.89 -1.93 9.13
C GLN A 47 -1.56 -2.67 9.28
N SER A 48 -0.73 -2.22 10.22
CA SER A 48 0.63 -2.72 10.43
C SER A 48 0.67 -4.25 10.57
N GLY A 49 1.55 -4.89 9.80
CA GLY A 49 1.72 -6.35 9.81
C GLY A 49 0.61 -7.15 9.13
N LEU A 50 -0.44 -6.49 8.59
CA LEU A 50 -1.58 -7.18 7.99
C LEU A 50 -1.79 -6.80 6.52
N TYR A 51 -2.20 -5.56 6.24
CA TYR A 51 -2.57 -5.15 4.88
C TYR A 51 -2.63 -3.64 4.69
N ILE A 52 -2.65 -3.22 3.42
CA ILE A 52 -3.09 -1.91 2.96
C ILE A 52 -4.47 -2.07 2.31
N ALA A 53 -5.46 -1.32 2.80
CA ALA A 53 -6.81 -1.29 2.23
C ALA A 53 -7.17 0.11 1.74
N GLU A 54 -7.98 0.20 0.70
CA GLU A 54 -8.57 1.47 0.27
C GLU A 54 -9.61 1.94 1.30
N ILE A 55 -9.74 3.26 1.44
CA ILE A 55 -10.82 3.87 2.21
C ILE A 55 -11.90 4.29 1.20
N ASN A 56 -13.13 3.81 1.38
CA ASN A 56 -14.25 4.16 0.50
C ASN A 56 -14.79 5.58 0.79
N ASP A 57 -15.74 6.04 -0.03
CA ASP A 57 -16.34 7.38 0.10
C ASP A 57 -17.07 7.59 1.44
N GLY A 58 -17.46 6.50 2.13
CA GLY A 58 -18.05 6.54 3.46
C GLY A 58 -17.02 6.63 4.61
N GLY A 59 -15.72 6.59 4.32
CA GLY A 59 -14.65 6.61 5.32
C GLY A 59 -14.32 5.25 5.93
N TYR A 60 -14.87 4.15 5.39
CA TYR A 60 -14.66 2.80 5.89
C TYR A 60 -13.57 2.07 5.13
N LEU A 61 -12.97 1.06 5.76
CA LEU A 61 -12.06 0.13 5.08
C LEU A 61 -12.83 -0.65 4.01
N GLY A 62 -12.42 -0.48 2.77
CA GLY A 62 -12.95 -1.16 1.62
C GLY A 62 -12.06 -2.33 1.20
N ARG A 63 -11.75 -2.40 -0.09
CA ARG A 63 -10.94 -3.47 -0.68
C ARG A 63 -9.51 -3.46 -0.13
N VAL A 64 -9.02 -4.65 0.23
CA VAL A 64 -7.59 -4.87 0.45
C VAL A 64 -6.84 -4.72 -0.88
N LEU A 65 -5.93 -3.74 -0.93
CA LEU A 65 -5.06 -3.49 -2.08
C LEU A 65 -3.85 -4.41 -2.04
N TYR A 66 -3.21 -4.52 -0.88
CA TYR A 66 -2.00 -5.32 -0.67
C TYR A 66 -2.03 -5.99 0.68
N LYS A 67 -1.58 -7.25 0.77
CA LYS A 67 -1.26 -7.92 2.04
C LYS A 67 0.19 -7.68 2.38
N VAL A 68 0.50 -7.52 3.67
CA VAL A 68 1.88 -7.42 4.14
C VAL A 68 2.45 -8.82 4.28
N LYS A 69 3.63 -9.05 3.70
CA LYS A 69 4.46 -10.24 3.92
C LYS A 69 5.80 -9.82 4.48
N GLN A 70 6.37 -10.62 5.38
CA GLN A 70 7.75 -10.44 5.80
C GLN A 70 8.69 -10.92 4.68
N LYS A 71 9.80 -10.20 4.49
CA LYS A 71 10.89 -10.63 3.60
C LYS A 71 11.68 -11.79 4.21
#